data_AF-A0A833D2Y5-F1
#
_entry.id   AF-A0A833D2Y5-F1
#
_cell.length_a   1.000
_cell.length_b   1.000
_cell.length_c   1.000
_cell.angle_alpha   90.00
_cell.angle_beta   90.00
_cell.angle_gamma   90.00
#
_symmetry.space_group_name_H-M   'P 1'
#
loop_
_entity.id
_entity.type
_entity.pdbx_description
1 polymer ?
#
loop_
_entity_poly.entity_id
_entity_poly.type
_entity_poly.pdbx_seq_one_letter_code
_entity_poly.pdbx_strand_id
1 'polypeptide(L)' 'AYADKIEKFDEVIEDKGVRILVDPKAVLFLLGSEMDYKAEKLKSGFTFKNPNQTSACGCGESVAITPRAQAEVEGASG' A
#
# COMPACT_ATOMS: atom_id res chain seq x y z
N ALA A 1 -12.21 10.90 -2.83
CA ALA A 1 -11.81 12.32 -2.90
C ALA A 1 -10.30 12.40 -2.80
N TYR A 2 -9.69 13.42 -3.39
CA TYR A 2 -8.25 13.69 -3.20
C TYR A 2 -8.05 14.37 -1.83
N ALA A 3 -6.82 14.35 -1.32
CA ALA A 3 -6.46 15.12 -0.14
C ALA A 3 -6.23 16.58 -0.53
N ASP A 4 -6.94 17.50 0.11
CA ASP A 4 -6.86 18.94 -0.20
C ASP A 4 -5.72 19.65 0.54
N LYS A 5 -5.14 19.00 1.55
CA LYS A 5 -4.08 19.54 2.41
C LYS A 5 -3.14 18.43 2.87
N ILE A 6 -1.90 18.83 3.13
CA ILE A 6 -0.89 17.99 3.79
C ILE A 6 -1.07 18.17 5.29
N GLU A 7 -1.31 17.09 6.02
CA GLU A 7 -1.43 17.11 7.47
C GLU A 7 -0.04 17.02 8.14
N LYS A 8 -0.03 17.33 9.43
CA LYS A 8 1.19 17.23 10.22
C LYS A 8 1.67 15.78 10.26
N PHE A 9 2.91 15.56 9.85
CA PHE A 9 3.57 14.25 9.81
C PHE A 9 3.11 13.30 8.70
N ASP A 10 2.33 13.78 7.72
CA ASP A 10 2.14 13.01 6.50
C ASP A 10 3.49 12.75 5.85
N GLU A 11 3.70 11.50 5.44
CA GLU A 11 4.81 11.16 4.57
C GLU A 11 4.43 11.58 3.14
N VAL A 12 5.28 12.41 2.54
CA VAL A 12 5.05 12.97 1.21
C VAL A 12 5.96 12.27 0.21
N ILE A 13 5.35 11.57 -0.74
CA ILE A 13 6.07 10.84 -1.79
C ILE A 13 5.76 11.51 -3.13
N GLU A 14 6.79 11.82 -3.91
CA GLU A 14 6.65 12.27 -5.29
C GLU A 14 7.08 11.14 -6.23
N ASP A 15 6.13 10.66 -7.05
CA ASP A 15 6.38 9.64 -8.06
C ASP A 15 5.62 9.99 -9.33
N LYS A 16 6.22 9.76 -10.51
CA LYS A 16 5.61 10.02 -11.83
C LYS A 16 4.94 11.40 -11.97
N GLY A 17 5.45 12.42 -11.27
CA GLY A 17 4.90 13.77 -11.28
C GLY A 17 3.61 13.96 -10.48
N VAL A 18 3.20 12.97 -9.69
CA VAL A 18 2.09 13.08 -8.72
C VAL A 18 2.62 13.08 -7.30
N ARG A 19 1.88 13.75 -6.41
CA ARG A 19 2.15 13.77 -4.97
C ARG A 19 1.21 12.80 -4.26
N ILE A 20 1.80 11.91 -3.47
CA ILE A 20 1.09 10.92 -2.66
C ILE A 20 1.33 11.31 -1.19
N LEU A 21 0.23 11.40 -0.43
CA LEU A 21 0.24 11.70 0.99
C LEU A 21 -0.13 10.44 1.75
N VAL A 22 0.72 10.03 2.69
CA VAL A 22 0.53 8.82 3.47
C VAL A 22 0.45 9.21 4.95
N ASP A 23 -0.67 8.83 5.59
CA ASP A 23 -0.84 9.02 7.04
C ASP A 23 0.31 8.30 7.77
N PRO A 24 0.94 8.94 8.77
CA PRO A 24 2.09 8.38 9.48
C PRO A 24 1.83 7.00 10.10
N LYS A 25 0.59 6.70 10.48
CA LYS A 25 0.21 5.39 11.05
C LYS A 25 0.19 4.29 9.99
N ALA A 26 0.05 4.64 8.72
CA ALA A 26 0.00 3.70 7.60
C ALA A 26 1.39 3.36 7.03
N VAL A 27 2.40 4.21 7.28
CA VAL A 27 3.74 4.09 6.68
C VAL A 27 4.33 2.68 6.87
N LEU A 28 4.34 2.15 8.10
CA LEU A 28 4.91 0.83 8.39
C LEU A 28 4.18 -0.34 7.72
N PHE A 29 2.88 -0.18 7.44
CA PHE A 29 2.09 -1.19 6.73
C PHE A 29 2.37 -1.15 5.22
N LEU A 30 2.64 0.03 4.68
CA LEU A 30 2.82 0.26 3.26
C LEU A 30 4.27 0.11 2.78
N LEU A 31 5.22 -0.17 3.69
CA LEU A 31 6.61 -0.41 3.32
C LEU A 31 6.73 -1.58 2.33
N GLY A 32 7.31 -1.29 1.16
CA GLY A 32 7.47 -2.24 0.07
C GLY A 32 6.20 -2.51 -0.75
N SER A 33 5.09 -1.80 -0.48
CA SER A 33 3.90 -1.84 -1.33
C SER A 33 4.21 -1.35 -2.74
N GLU A 34 3.68 -2.05 -3.73
CA GLU A 34 3.58 -1.62 -5.11
C GLU A 34 2.09 -1.42 -5.46
N MET A 35 1.77 -0.27 -6.03
CA MET A 35 0.45 0.05 -6.57
C MET A 35 0.57 0.37 -8.05
N ASP A 36 -0.27 -0.27 -8.87
CA ASP A 36 -0.28 -0.07 -10.32
C ASP A 36 -1.72 0.09 -10.82
N TYR A 37 -1.91 0.77 -11.95
CA TYR A 37 -3.21 0.89 -12.60
C TYR A 37 -3.26 0.02 -13.85
N LYS A 38 -4.16 -0.95 -13.86
CA LYS A 38 -4.35 -1.86 -15.00
C LYS A 38 -5.65 -1.55 -15.71
N ALA A 39 -5.58 -1.44 -17.03
CA ALA A 39 -6.75 -1.31 -17.90
C ALA A 39 -6.81 -2.53 -18.82
N GLU A 40 -7.64 -3.50 -18.46
CA GLU A 40 -7.91 -4.71 -19.21
C GLU A 40 -9.28 -4.63 -19.90
N LYS A 41 -9.53 -5.53 -20.85
CA LYS A 41 -10.73 -5.52 -21.70
C LYS A 41 -12.04 -5.54 -20.90
N LEU A 42 -12.05 -6.16 -19.72
CA LEU A 42 -13.24 -6.35 -18.90
C LEU A 42 -13.21 -5.56 -17.57
N LYS A 43 -12.04 -5.03 -17.19
CA LYS A 43 -11.84 -4.39 -15.91
C LYS A 43 -10.73 -3.36 -15.99
N SER A 44 -10.94 -2.21 -15.38
CA SER A 44 -9.87 -1.24 -15.12
C SER A 44 -9.87 -0.87 -13.64
N GLY A 45 -8.68 -0.68 -13.07
CA GLY A 45 -8.56 -0.36 -11.66
C GLY A 45 -7.14 -0.46 -11.14
N PHE A 46 -6.96 -0.02 -9.90
CA PHE A 46 -5.70 -0.17 -9.19
C PHE A 46 -5.54 -1.61 -8.70
N THR A 47 -4.33 -2.13 -8.80
CA THR A 47 -3.90 -3.38 -8.20
C THR A 47 -2.86 -3.11 -7.15
N PHE A 48 -2.95 -3.83 -6.03
CA PHE A 48 -2.05 -3.69 -4.90
C PHE A 48 -1.26 -4.97 -4.68
N LYS A 49 0.03 -4.82 -4.42
CA LYS A 49 0.91 -5.90 -3.96
C LYS A 49 1.71 -5.40 -2.77
N ASN A 50 1.68 -6.14 -1.68
CA ASN A 50 2.51 -5.83 -0.51
C ASN A 50 3.23 -7.11 -0.05
N PRO A 51 4.54 -7.05 0.23
CA PRO A 51 5.30 -8.24 0.65
C PRO A 51 4.81 -8.84 1.97
N ASN A 52 4.12 -8.07 2.81
CA ASN A 52 3.55 -8.48 4.09
C ASN A 52 2.04 -8.75 4.03
N GLN A 53 1.47 -8.90 2.82
CA GLN A 53 0.05 -9.24 2.70
C GLN A 53 -0.21 -10.69 3.13
N THR A 54 -1.21 -10.90 3.97
CA THR A 54 -1.62 -12.24 4.44
C THR A 54 -2.76 -12.81 3.61
N SER A 55 -3.53 -11.95 2.94
CA SER A 55 -4.56 -12.34 1.99
C SER A 55 -4.83 -11.23 0.99
N ALA A 56 -5.45 -11.59 -0.13
CA ALA A 56 -5.87 -10.65 -1.18
C ALA A 56 -7.25 -11.03 -1.70
N CYS A 57 -8.05 -10.02 -2.07
CA CYS A 57 -9.24 -10.26 -2.87
C CYS A 57 -8.83 -10.76 -4.26
N GLY A 58 -9.57 -11.72 -4.82
CA GLY A 58 -9.28 -12.28 -6.16
C GLY A 58 -9.29 -11.24 -7.29
N CYS A 59 -9.88 -10.06 -7.06
CA CYS A 59 -9.89 -8.96 -8.01
C CYS A 59 -8.66 -8.04 -7.91
N GLY A 60 -7.79 -8.22 -6.91
CA GLY A 60 -6.53 -7.48 -6.72
C GLY A 60 -6.66 -6.06 -6.15
N GLU A 61 -7.87 -5.61 -5.80
CA GLU A 61 -8.13 -4.24 -5.33
C GLU A 61 -8.01 -4.08 -3.81
N SER A 62 -7.84 -5.19 -3.08
CA SER A 62 -7.78 -5.17 -1.62
C SER A 62 -6.88 -6.28 -1.11
N VAL A 63 -6.13 -5.96 -0.06
CA VAL A 63 -5.20 -6.86 0.62
C VAL A 63 -5.35 -6.70 2.13
N ALA A 64 -5.22 -7.79 2.87
CA ALA A 64 -4.99 -7.74 4.31
C ALA A 64 -3.48 -7.78 4.54
N ILE A 65 -2.95 -6.89 5.38
CA ILE A 65 -1.50 -6.73 5.58
C ILE A 65 -1.20 -6.77 7.08
N THR A 66 -0.13 -7.47 7.44
CA THR A 66 0.46 -7.43 8.78
C THR A 66 1.66 -6.46 8.77
N PRO A 67 1.86 -5.61 9.78
CA PRO A 67 3.04 -4.75 9.86
C PRO A 67 4.35 -5.55 9.74
N ARG A 68 5.33 -5.01 8.99
CA ARG A 68 6.65 -5.65 8.83
C ARG A 68 7.32 -6.00 10.16
N ALA A 69 7.20 -5.13 11.16
CA ALA A 69 7.77 -5.35 12.49
C ALA A 69 7.17 -6.58 13.22
N GLN A 70 6.00 -7.08 12.81
CA GLN A 70 5.42 -8.32 13.31
C GLN A 70 5.80 -9.51 12.41
N ALA A 71 5.80 -9.32 11.08
CA ALA A 71 6.20 -10.35 10.12
C ALA A 71 7.65 -10.84 10.28
N GLU A 72 8.59 -9.93 10.63
CA GLU A 72 9.99 -10.27 10.88
C GLU A 72 10.18 -11.06 12.19
N VAL A 73 9.32 -10.83 13.19
CA VAL A 73 9.39 -11.51 14.48
C VAL A 73 8.85 -12.94 14.36
N GLU A 74 7.81 -13.16 13.54
CA GLU A 74 7.27 -14.50 13.27
C GLU A 74 8.22 -15.32 12.38
N GLY A 75 8.80 -14.71 11.34
CA GLY A 75 9.75 -15.38 10.43
C GLY A 75 11.11 -15.73 11.04
N ALA A 76 11.53 -15.07 12.12
CA ALA A 76 12.79 -15.34 12.83
C ALA A 76 12.65 -16.45 13.90
N SER A 77 11.46 -17.02 14.07
CA SER A 77 11.17 -18.10 15.02
C SER A 77 10.97 -19.48 14.39
N GLY A 78 11.19 -19.59 13.07
CA GLY A 78 11.09 -20.83 12.28
C GLY A 78 12.43 -21.42 11.89
#